data_AF-A0A920U1F5-F1
#
_entry.id   AF-A0A920U1F5-F1
#
_cell.length_a   1.000
_cell.length_b   1.000
_cell.length_c   1.000
_cell.angle_alpha   90.00
_cell.angle_beta   90.00
_cell.angle_gamma   90.00
#
_symmetry.space_group_name_H-M   'P 1'
#
loop_
_entity.id
_entity.type
_entity.pdbx_description
1 polymer ?
#
loop_
_entity_poly.entity_id
_entity_poly.type
_entity_poly.pdbx_seq_one_letter_code
_entity_poly.pdbx_strand_id
1 'polypeptide(L)'
;MGGAQSGIELQRYVQSARCDESRPYPSGYAGHCSSFQANQLNGIDSEVLTPAQIKDIEPTINISQQARYPILGASFQPRGGVARHDAVAWGFARGADRYGVDVIQNCEVTGIRQRNGSVIGVETTKASSGLPRWVLLHPVIRVYGPDYAGLRMPIESHPLQALVSEPLKPVLNTVSCRTLFTATSANLIKANSWWVQA
;
A
#
# COMPACT_ATOMS: atom_id res chain seq x y z
N MET A 1 28.88 9.26 -18.97
CA MET A 1 27.61 9.45 -19.69
C MET A 1 26.69 8.30 -19.29
N GLY A 2 25.94 8.48 -18.20
CA GLY A 2 25.00 7.47 -17.69
C GLY A 2 23.63 7.71 -18.31
N GLY A 3 23.18 6.80 -19.17
CA GLY A 3 21.84 6.83 -19.74
C GLY A 3 20.83 6.48 -18.67
N ALA A 4 19.90 7.39 -18.39
CA ALA A 4 18.71 7.09 -17.62
C ALA A 4 17.88 6.08 -18.42
N GLN A 5 17.87 4.81 -18.02
CA GLN A 5 16.95 3.83 -18.58
C GLN A 5 15.52 4.31 -18.31
N SER A 6 14.71 4.33 -19.37
CA SER A 6 13.32 4.74 -19.26
C SER A 6 12.55 3.78 -18.33
N GLY A 7 11.54 4.26 -17.60
CA GLY A 7 10.73 3.40 -16.73
C GLY A 7 10.07 2.21 -17.47
N ILE A 8 9.92 2.31 -18.79
CA ILE A 8 9.46 1.24 -19.69
C ILE A 8 10.52 0.16 -19.89
N GLU A 9 11.81 0.52 -19.99
CA GLU A 9 12.91 -0.46 -20.07
C GLU A 9 13.07 -1.23 -18.76
N LEU A 10 12.92 -0.57 -17.61
CA LEU A 10 12.89 -1.25 -16.31
C LEU A 10 11.71 -2.22 -16.18
N GLN A 11 10.52 -1.83 -16.64
CA GLN A 11 9.37 -2.76 -16.69
C GLN A 11 9.61 -3.95 -17.61
N ARG A 12 10.21 -3.75 -18.79
CA ARG A 12 10.58 -4.85 -19.68
C ARG A 12 11.69 -5.71 -19.09
N TYR A 13 12.63 -5.13 -18.35
CA TYR A 13 13.69 -5.88 -17.66
C TYR A 13 13.10 -6.71 -16.52
N VAL A 14 12.21 -6.17 -15.69
CA VAL A 14 11.52 -6.91 -14.62
C VAL A 14 10.58 -7.99 -15.18
N GLN A 15 9.95 -7.76 -16.33
CA GLN A 15 9.12 -8.77 -17.02
C GLN A 15 9.96 -9.83 -17.74
N SER A 16 11.19 -9.52 -18.15
CA SER A 16 12.09 -10.45 -18.86
C SER A 16 13.16 -11.08 -17.96
N ALA A 17 13.31 -10.60 -16.73
CA ALA A 17 14.13 -11.20 -15.70
C ALA A 17 13.52 -12.57 -15.38
N ARG A 18 14.10 -13.59 -16.00
CA ARG A 18 13.78 -14.97 -15.69
C ARG A 18 14.11 -15.20 -14.22
N CYS A 19 13.33 -16.05 -13.53
CA CYS A 19 13.76 -16.61 -12.26
C CYS A 19 15.20 -17.10 -12.45
N ASP A 20 16.09 -16.82 -11.50
CA ASP A 20 17.41 -17.43 -11.49
C ASP A 20 17.24 -18.96 -11.47
N GLU A 21 17.46 -19.61 -12.62
CA GLU A 21 17.27 -21.06 -12.79
C GLU A 21 18.25 -21.88 -11.95
N SER A 22 19.31 -21.25 -11.42
CA SER A 22 20.27 -21.90 -10.53
C SER A 22 19.75 -22.10 -9.10
N ARG A 23 18.64 -21.44 -8.73
CA ARG A 23 17.96 -21.62 -7.44
C ARG A 23 16.74 -22.54 -7.59
N PRO A 24 16.53 -23.47 -6.64
CA PRO A 24 15.43 -24.44 -6.71
C PRO A 24 14.09 -23.76 -6.40
N TYR A 25 13.57 -22.98 -7.34
CA TYR A 25 12.19 -22.49 -7.24
C TYR A 25 11.24 -23.61 -7.66
N PRO A 26 10.17 -23.89 -6.89
CA PRO A 26 9.20 -24.90 -7.30
C PRO A 26 8.56 -24.54 -8.64
N SER A 27 8.30 -25.52 -9.50
CA SER A 27 7.72 -25.28 -10.83
C SER A 27 6.37 -24.56 -10.72
N GLY A 28 6.20 -23.42 -11.41
CA GLY A 28 4.96 -22.63 -11.41
C GLY A 28 5.05 -21.23 -10.78
N TYR A 29 6.23 -20.80 -10.32
CA TYR A 29 6.45 -19.58 -9.52
C TYR A 29 6.77 -18.28 -10.27
N ALA A 30 6.69 -18.28 -11.61
CA ALA A 30 7.19 -17.18 -12.44
C ALA A 30 6.68 -15.78 -12.04
N GLY A 31 5.43 -15.66 -11.58
CA GLY A 31 4.84 -14.38 -11.15
C GLY A 31 5.40 -13.83 -9.82
N HIS A 32 5.78 -14.70 -8.88
CA HIS A 32 6.40 -14.26 -7.64
C HIS A 32 7.89 -13.92 -7.83
N CYS A 33 8.57 -14.59 -8.77
CA CYS A 33 9.97 -14.27 -9.10
C CYS A 33 10.14 -12.82 -9.57
N SER A 34 9.27 -12.33 -10.46
CA SER A 34 9.39 -10.97 -11.00
C SER A 34 9.18 -9.90 -9.92
N SER A 35 8.21 -10.10 -9.02
CA SER A 35 7.94 -9.18 -7.91
C SER A 35 9.07 -9.18 -6.87
N PHE A 36 9.58 -10.36 -6.50
CA PHE A 36 10.72 -10.48 -5.58
C PHE A 36 12.00 -9.85 -6.18
N GLN A 37 12.27 -10.08 -7.46
CA GLN A 37 13.44 -9.51 -8.13
C GLN A 37 13.31 -7.98 -8.22
N ALA A 38 12.13 -7.45 -8.52
CA ALA A 38 11.88 -6.02 -8.50
C ALA A 38 12.15 -5.42 -7.10
N ASN A 39 11.70 -6.08 -6.03
CA ASN A 39 11.98 -5.63 -4.66
C ASN A 39 13.48 -5.57 -4.38
N GLN A 40 14.21 -6.63 -4.73
CA GLN A 40 15.66 -6.71 -4.54
C GLN A 40 16.41 -5.63 -5.33
N LEU A 41 16.01 -5.35 -6.57
CA LEU A 41 16.57 -4.27 -7.38
C LEU A 41 16.34 -2.88 -6.77
N ASN A 42 15.29 -2.73 -5.96
CA ASN A 42 14.99 -1.50 -5.22
C ASN A 42 15.58 -1.49 -3.79
N GLY A 43 16.45 -2.46 -3.45
CA GLY A 43 17.09 -2.54 -2.13
C GLY A 43 16.13 -2.97 -1.00
N ILE A 44 15.02 -3.62 -1.34
CA ILE A 44 14.07 -4.18 -0.37
C ILE A 44 14.42 -5.64 -0.12
N ASP A 45 14.65 -5.98 1.14
CA ASP A 45 14.88 -7.34 1.62
C ASP A 45 13.63 -8.20 1.41
N SER A 46 13.61 -8.92 0.30
CA SER A 46 12.52 -9.82 -0.08
C SER A 46 13.09 -11.21 -0.30
N GLU A 47 12.36 -12.26 0.03
CA GLU A 47 12.71 -13.67 -0.12
C GLU A 47 11.56 -14.44 -0.75
N VAL A 48 11.84 -15.60 -1.35
CA VAL A 48 10.80 -16.56 -1.80
C VAL A 48 10.88 -17.78 -0.91
N LEU A 49 9.79 -18.10 -0.23
CA LEU A 49 9.68 -19.23 0.68
C LEU A 49 8.92 -20.39 0.05
N THR A 50 9.37 -21.59 0.38
CA THR A 50 8.68 -22.86 0.13
C THR A 50 7.58 -23.09 1.18
N PRO A 51 6.62 -23.99 0.93
CA PRO A 51 5.57 -24.33 1.92
C PRO A 51 6.12 -24.83 3.25
N ALA A 52 7.25 -25.57 3.23
CA ALA A 52 7.92 -26.04 4.43
C ALA A 52 8.45 -24.87 5.27
N GLN A 53 9.19 -23.95 4.65
CA GLN A 53 9.70 -22.75 5.32
C GLN A 53 8.58 -21.84 5.85
N ILE A 54 7.47 -21.73 5.12
CA ILE A 54 6.28 -21.01 5.59
C ILE A 54 5.71 -21.66 6.85
N LYS A 55 5.67 -22.99 6.88
CA LYS A 55 5.17 -23.75 8.04
C LYS A 55 6.07 -23.62 9.26
N ASP A 56 7.38 -23.49 9.05
CA ASP A 56 8.33 -23.25 10.13
C ASP A 56 8.13 -21.86 10.77
N ILE A 57 7.85 -20.83 9.95
CA ILE A 57 7.64 -19.45 10.41
C ILE A 57 6.25 -19.26 11.03
N GLU A 58 5.22 -19.79 10.38
CA GLU A 58 3.83 -19.69 10.82
C GLU A 58 3.19 -21.08 10.95
N PRO A 59 3.40 -21.77 12.09
CA PRO A 59 2.91 -23.13 12.29
C PRO A 59 1.39 -23.25 12.23
N THR A 60 0.63 -22.17 12.42
CA THR A 60 -0.84 -22.23 12.38
C THR A 60 -1.42 -22.32 10.97
N ILE A 61 -0.63 -21.97 9.93
CA ILE A 61 -1.12 -21.94 8.55
C ILE A 61 -1.35 -23.35 7.98
N ASN A 62 -2.46 -23.54 7.25
CA ASN A 62 -2.76 -24.81 6.60
C ASN A 62 -2.07 -24.92 5.23
N ILE A 63 -1.08 -25.82 5.13
CA ILE A 63 -0.33 -26.11 3.89
C ILE A 63 -0.79 -27.40 3.18
N SER A 64 -1.95 -27.94 3.52
CA SER A 64 -2.47 -29.17 2.92
C SER A 64 -2.68 -29.03 1.41
N GLN A 65 -2.23 -30.02 0.65
CA GLN A 65 -2.45 -30.12 -0.79
C GLN A 65 -3.92 -30.43 -1.16
N GLN A 66 -4.76 -30.78 -0.17
CA GLN A 66 -6.19 -31.00 -0.35
C GLN A 66 -7.01 -29.70 -0.31
N ALA A 67 -6.40 -28.57 0.04
CA ALA A 67 -7.09 -27.28 0.01
C ALA A 67 -7.47 -26.92 -1.44
N ARG A 68 -8.59 -26.20 -1.62
CA ARG A 68 -9.06 -25.74 -2.95
C ARG A 68 -7.96 -25.03 -3.75
N TYR A 69 -7.12 -24.27 -3.06
CA TYR A 69 -5.96 -23.58 -3.60
C TYR A 69 -4.77 -23.82 -2.67
N PRO A 70 -3.96 -24.87 -2.91
CA PRO A 70 -2.85 -25.19 -2.05
C PRO A 70 -1.80 -24.07 -2.07
N ILE A 71 -1.14 -23.86 -0.93
CA ILE A 71 -0.02 -22.91 -0.85
C ILE A 71 1.13 -23.51 -1.65
N LEU A 72 1.46 -22.85 -2.75
CA LEU A 72 2.64 -23.21 -3.54
C LEU A 72 3.89 -22.60 -2.91
N GLY A 73 3.79 -21.36 -2.42
CA GLY A 73 4.65 -20.70 -1.45
C GLY A 73 4.38 -19.20 -1.36
N ALA A 74 5.36 -18.39 -0.98
CA ALA A 74 5.13 -16.98 -0.67
C ALA A 74 6.37 -16.10 -0.91
N SER A 75 6.15 -14.82 -1.22
CA SER A 75 7.17 -13.79 -1.02
C SER A 75 7.18 -13.37 0.46
N PHE A 76 8.36 -13.26 1.05
CA PHE A 76 8.55 -12.91 2.45
C PHE A 76 9.46 -11.70 2.60
N GLN A 77 9.07 -10.74 3.43
CA GLN A 77 9.87 -9.57 3.76
C GLN A 77 10.12 -9.57 5.27
N PRO A 78 11.33 -9.90 5.74
CA PRO A 78 11.62 -10.00 7.17
C PRO A 78 11.32 -8.71 7.96
N ARG A 79 11.55 -7.55 7.36
CA ARG A 79 11.27 -6.24 7.96
C ARG A 79 9.82 -5.78 7.89
N GLY A 80 8.95 -6.56 7.25
CA GLY A 80 7.52 -6.27 7.16
C GLY A 80 6.87 -6.38 8.53
N GLY A 81 5.88 -5.52 8.81
CA GLY A 81 5.21 -5.51 10.11
C GLY A 81 4.01 -4.58 10.14
N VAL A 82 3.32 -4.57 11.29
CA VAL A 82 2.14 -3.75 11.56
C VAL A 82 2.52 -2.37 12.07
N ALA A 83 1.65 -1.40 11.80
CA ALA A 83 1.69 -0.09 12.47
C ALA A 83 0.30 0.25 13.02
N ARG A 84 0.25 0.73 14.27
CA ARG A 84 -0.98 1.27 14.84
C ARG A 84 -1.26 2.65 14.25
N HIS A 85 -2.09 2.70 13.21
CA HIS A 85 -2.30 3.90 12.39
C HIS A 85 -2.64 5.15 13.22
N ASP A 86 -3.47 5.01 14.26
CA ASP A 86 -3.91 6.15 15.09
C ASP A 86 -2.75 6.73 15.89
N ALA A 87 -1.93 5.85 16.47
CA ALA A 87 -0.78 6.25 17.25
C ALA A 87 0.25 6.96 16.36
N VAL A 88 0.43 6.48 15.12
CA VAL A 88 1.30 7.13 14.12
C VAL A 88 0.77 8.51 13.78
N ALA A 89 -0.53 8.65 13.47
CA ALA A 89 -1.14 9.93 13.15
C ALA A 89 -1.03 10.94 14.32
N TRP A 90 -1.31 10.49 15.54
CA TRP A 90 -1.15 11.33 16.74
C TRP A 90 0.30 11.69 17.03
N GLY A 91 1.24 10.80 16.77
CA GLY A 91 2.67 11.07 16.89
C GLY A 91 3.12 12.20 15.98
N PHE A 92 2.71 12.16 14.71
CA PHE A 92 2.98 13.24 13.76
C PHE A 92 2.29 14.56 14.15
N ALA A 93 1.01 14.52 14.54
CA ALA A 93 0.29 15.72 14.95
C ALA A 93 0.96 16.41 16.16
N ARG A 94 1.35 15.62 17.17
CA ARG A 94 2.09 16.13 18.34
C ARG A 94 3.46 16.70 17.97
N GLY A 95 4.16 16.06 17.02
CA GLY A 95 5.43 16.56 16.52
C GLY A 95 5.27 17.90 15.82
N ALA A 96 4.29 18.01 14.91
CA ALA A 96 4.02 19.22 14.14
C ALA A 96 3.60 20.40 15.04
N ASP A 97 2.73 20.16 16.02
CA ASP A 97 2.30 21.17 17.00
C ASP A 97 3.48 21.77 17.78
N ARG A 98 4.46 20.94 18.18
CA ARG A 98 5.70 21.43 18.83
C ARG A 98 6.55 22.34 17.95
N TYR A 99 6.40 22.25 16.62
CA TYR A 99 7.05 23.15 15.67
C TYR A 99 6.16 24.35 15.27
N GLY A 100 5.03 24.56 15.95
CA GLY A 100 4.12 25.69 15.74
C GLY A 100 3.13 25.49 14.59
N VAL A 101 2.84 24.24 14.20
CA VAL A 101 1.81 23.94 13.20
C VAL A 101 0.43 23.91 13.86
N ASP A 102 -0.51 24.71 13.36
CA ASP A 102 -1.90 24.71 13.81
C ASP A 102 -2.67 23.50 13.25
N VAL A 103 -3.20 22.65 14.14
CA VAL A 103 -4.06 21.51 13.78
C VAL A 103 -5.54 21.85 14.01
N ILE A 104 -6.24 22.25 12.95
CA ILE A 104 -7.62 22.73 13.03
C ILE A 104 -8.61 21.60 12.65
N GLN A 105 -9.26 21.01 13.65
CA GLN A 105 -10.29 19.97 13.46
C GLN A 105 -11.68 20.57 13.22
N ASN A 106 -12.63 19.73 12.74
CA ASN A 106 -14.01 20.13 12.42
C ASN A 106 -14.09 21.38 11.51
N CYS A 107 -13.13 21.50 10.60
CA CYS A 107 -12.98 22.61 9.68
C CYS A 107 -13.07 22.05 8.26
N GLU A 108 -14.29 21.90 7.75
CA GLU A 108 -14.49 21.38 6.41
C GLU A 108 -14.12 22.48 5.41
N VAL A 109 -13.28 22.13 4.44
CA VAL A 109 -12.98 22.99 3.29
C VAL A 109 -14.14 22.87 2.32
N THR A 110 -14.79 23.99 2.01
CA THR A 110 -15.96 24.06 1.13
C THR A 110 -15.61 24.61 -0.25
N GLY A 111 -14.45 25.26 -0.39
CA GLY A 111 -14.03 25.87 -1.64
C GLY A 111 -12.54 26.24 -1.66
N ILE A 112 -11.99 26.37 -2.87
CA ILE A 112 -10.63 26.86 -3.10
C ILE A 112 -10.71 28.16 -3.90
N ARG A 113 -10.13 29.23 -3.36
CA ARG A 113 -10.13 30.56 -4.00
C ARG A 113 -8.96 30.69 -4.95
N GLN A 114 -9.22 31.15 -6.17
CA GLN A 114 -8.20 31.34 -7.20
C GLN A 114 -8.18 32.77 -7.75
N ARG A 115 -6.99 33.21 -8.17
CA ARG A 115 -6.76 34.44 -8.92
C ARG A 115 -5.64 34.20 -9.93
N ASN A 116 -5.89 34.52 -11.20
CA ASN A 116 -4.91 34.39 -12.29
C ASN A 116 -4.27 32.98 -12.37
N GLY A 117 -5.07 31.93 -12.19
CA GLY A 117 -4.57 30.54 -12.24
C GLY A 117 -3.73 30.10 -11.02
N SER A 118 -3.59 30.95 -10.00
CA SER A 118 -2.96 30.61 -8.72
C SER A 118 -4.01 30.57 -7.63
N VAL A 119 -3.98 29.59 -6.73
CA VAL A 119 -4.85 29.64 -5.55
C VAL A 119 -4.32 30.66 -4.52
N ILE A 120 -5.22 31.28 -3.81
CA ILE A 120 -4.92 32.39 -2.90
C ILE A 120 -5.47 32.14 -1.49
N GLY A 121 -6.17 31.03 -1.30
CA GLY A 121 -6.74 30.64 -0.02
C GLY A 121 -7.81 29.56 -0.15
N VAL A 122 -8.36 29.17 0.99
CA VAL A 122 -9.44 28.20 1.10
C VAL A 122 -10.63 28.80 1.86
N GLU A 123 -11.81 28.36 1.48
CA GLU A 123 -13.04 28.63 2.21
C GLU A 123 -13.34 27.45 3.11
N THR A 124 -13.64 27.72 4.37
CA THR A 124 -13.93 26.69 5.36
C THR A 124 -15.15 27.05 6.19
N THR A 125 -15.70 26.06 6.88
CA THR A 125 -16.83 26.24 7.81
C THR A 125 -16.51 27.12 9.01
N LYS A 126 -15.23 27.33 9.35
CA LYS A 126 -14.83 28.13 10.53
C LYS A 126 -14.32 29.52 10.20
N ALA A 127 -13.65 29.69 9.06
CA ALA A 127 -13.20 30.98 8.53
C ALA A 127 -12.59 30.81 7.13
N SER A 128 -12.54 31.88 6.35
CA SER A 128 -11.67 31.91 5.17
C SER A 128 -10.24 32.23 5.61
N SER A 129 -9.27 31.48 5.09
CA SER A 129 -7.84 31.76 5.34
C SER A 129 -7.13 32.05 4.02
N GLY A 130 -6.39 33.17 4.01
CA GLY A 130 -5.48 33.51 2.92
C GLY A 130 -4.09 32.98 3.26
N LEU A 131 -3.56 32.06 2.46
CA LEU A 131 -2.21 31.54 2.64
C LEU A 131 -1.48 31.51 1.29
N PRO A 132 -0.19 31.91 1.26
CA PRO A 132 0.58 32.05 0.02
C PRO A 132 0.95 30.71 -0.64
N ARG A 133 0.92 29.60 0.12
CA ARG A 133 1.23 28.25 -0.37
C ARG A 133 0.32 27.23 0.31
N TRP A 134 -0.11 26.21 -0.42
CA TRP A 134 -1.05 25.20 0.05
C TRP A 134 -0.75 23.87 -0.63
N VAL A 135 -0.99 22.79 0.09
CA VAL A 135 -0.90 21.41 -0.40
C VAL A 135 -2.19 20.72 0.00
N LEU A 136 -2.87 20.10 -0.98
CA LEU A 136 -4.06 19.30 -0.72
C LEU A 136 -3.65 17.84 -0.50
N LEU A 137 -3.83 17.35 0.72
CA LEU A 137 -3.66 15.94 1.08
C LEU A 137 -5.01 15.39 1.49
N HIS A 138 -5.74 14.77 0.56
CA HIS A 138 -7.08 14.25 0.81
C HIS A 138 -7.20 12.82 0.28
N PRO A 139 -7.36 11.80 1.14
CA PRO A 139 -7.25 10.40 0.74
C PRO A 139 -8.49 9.84 0.05
N VAL A 140 -9.65 10.49 0.21
CA VAL A 140 -10.95 10.01 -0.28
C VAL A 140 -11.65 11.16 -0.95
N ILE A 141 -11.54 11.27 -2.28
CA ILE A 141 -12.39 12.20 -3.01
C ILE A 141 -13.85 11.85 -2.70
N ARG A 142 -14.54 12.76 -2.01
CA ARG A 142 -15.98 12.89 -2.17
C ARG A 142 -16.19 13.13 -3.66
N VAL A 143 -16.69 12.12 -4.35
CA VAL A 143 -17.16 12.15 -5.74
C VAL A 143 -18.28 13.21 -5.96
N TYR A 144 -18.67 13.95 -4.91
CA TYR A 144 -19.78 14.91 -4.88
C TYR A 144 -19.43 16.29 -4.28
N GLY A 145 -18.14 16.59 -4.02
CA GLY A 145 -17.72 17.93 -3.60
C GLY A 145 -17.58 18.88 -4.81
N PRO A 146 -17.69 20.21 -4.62
CA PRO A 146 -17.51 21.18 -5.71
C PRO A 146 -16.14 20.98 -6.36
N ASP A 147 -16.03 21.23 -7.67
CA ASP A 147 -14.77 21.17 -8.42
C ASP A 147 -13.68 22.02 -7.72
N TYR A 148 -12.87 21.38 -6.88
CA TYR A 148 -11.81 22.03 -6.14
C TYR A 148 -10.74 22.45 -7.13
N ALA A 149 -10.78 23.73 -7.46
CA ALA A 149 -9.92 24.37 -8.44
C ALA A 149 -10.06 23.90 -9.90
N GLY A 150 -11.18 23.25 -10.28
CA GLY A 150 -11.44 22.84 -11.67
C GLY A 150 -10.56 21.67 -12.16
N LEU A 151 -9.95 20.93 -11.24
CA LEU A 151 -9.08 19.79 -11.58
C LEU A 151 -9.86 18.46 -11.47
N ARG A 152 -9.83 17.68 -12.55
CA ARG A 152 -10.33 16.30 -12.54
C ARG A 152 -9.22 15.36 -12.09
N MET A 153 -9.43 14.69 -10.96
CA MET A 153 -8.50 13.67 -10.46
C MET A 153 -8.86 12.29 -11.03
N PRO A 154 -7.89 11.51 -11.56
CA PRO A 154 -8.13 10.18 -12.11
C PRO A 154 -8.17 9.11 -11.00
N ILE A 155 -9.03 9.30 -10.00
CA ILE A 155 -9.22 8.35 -8.91
C ILE A 155 -10.70 8.04 -8.69
N GLU A 156 -10.96 6.85 -8.15
CA GLU A 156 -12.31 6.38 -7.85
C GLU A 156 -12.37 5.91 -6.39
N SER A 157 -13.51 6.16 -5.75
CA SER A 157 -13.76 5.75 -4.37
C SER A 157 -14.44 4.39 -4.36
N HIS A 158 -13.77 3.39 -3.78
CA HIS A 158 -14.27 2.02 -3.64
C HIS A 158 -14.37 1.64 -2.16
N PRO A 159 -15.44 0.96 -1.72
CA PRO A 159 -15.51 0.47 -0.35
C PRO A 159 -14.46 -0.63 -0.11
N LEU A 160 -13.68 -0.48 0.98
CA LEU A 160 -12.78 -1.49 1.50
C LEU A 160 -13.26 -1.90 2.90
N GLN A 161 -13.39 -3.20 3.16
CA GLN A 161 -13.87 -3.73 4.43
C GLN A 161 -12.72 -4.31 5.25
N ALA A 162 -12.77 -4.09 6.56
CA ALA A 162 -11.87 -4.68 7.55
C ALA A 162 -12.70 -5.14 8.76
N LEU A 163 -12.19 -6.14 9.49
CA LEU A 163 -12.82 -6.67 10.70
C LEU A 163 -11.75 -7.01 11.74
N VAL A 164 -12.16 -7.06 13.00
CA VAL A 164 -11.33 -7.52 14.12
C VAL A 164 -12.05 -8.65 14.84
N SER A 165 -11.28 -9.60 15.37
CA SER A 165 -11.82 -10.63 16.28
C SER A 165 -12.01 -10.05 17.68
N GLU A 166 -12.58 -10.85 18.58
CA GLU A 166 -12.40 -10.62 20.01
C GLU A 166 -10.91 -10.70 20.40
N PRO A 167 -10.51 -10.17 21.56
CA PRO A 167 -9.16 -10.32 22.06
C PRO A 167 -8.80 -11.80 22.27
N LEU A 168 -7.90 -12.30 21.43
CA LEU A 168 -7.33 -13.64 21.56
C LEU A 168 -5.89 -13.54 22.04
N LYS A 169 -5.41 -14.62 22.67
CA LYS A 169 -3.97 -14.77 22.93
C LYS A 169 -3.21 -14.67 21.60
N PRO A 170 -1.95 -14.17 21.59
CA PRO A 170 -1.14 -14.16 20.38
C PRO A 170 -1.09 -15.57 19.76
N VAL A 171 -1.52 -15.67 18.50
CA VAL A 171 -1.58 -16.93 17.74
C VAL A 171 -0.88 -16.86 16.40
N LEU A 172 -0.61 -15.64 15.90
CA LEU A 172 0.14 -15.42 14.67
C LEU A 172 1.50 -14.82 15.04
N ASN A 173 2.55 -15.35 14.41
CA ASN A 173 3.91 -14.85 14.56
C ASN A 173 4.23 -13.78 13.52
N THR A 174 3.50 -13.77 12.41
CA THR A 174 3.76 -12.89 11.27
C THR A 174 2.49 -12.33 10.67
N VAL A 175 2.64 -11.28 9.86
CA VAL A 175 1.56 -10.73 9.05
C VAL A 175 1.44 -11.54 7.78
N SER A 176 0.36 -12.31 7.65
CA SER A 176 0.05 -13.06 6.44
C SER A 176 -0.90 -12.29 5.53
N CYS A 177 -0.50 -12.03 4.29
CA CYS A 177 -1.37 -11.48 3.26
C CYS A 177 -1.48 -12.49 2.11
N ARG A 178 -2.71 -12.86 1.75
CA ARG A 178 -2.96 -13.77 0.63
C ARG A 178 -3.25 -12.97 -0.64
N THR A 179 -2.37 -13.13 -1.63
CA THR A 179 -2.66 -12.70 -3.00
C THR A 179 -3.10 -13.90 -3.82
N LEU A 180 -4.35 -13.88 -4.29
CA LEU A 180 -4.85 -14.87 -5.24
C LEU A 180 -4.31 -14.52 -6.64
N PHE A 181 -3.36 -15.29 -7.14
CA PHE A 181 -3.00 -15.28 -8.57
C PHE A 181 -3.69 -16.46 -9.25
N THR A 182 -4.78 -16.21 -9.98
CA THR A 182 -5.21 -17.10 -11.05
C THR A 182 -4.39 -16.74 -12.29
N ALA A 183 -3.56 -17.68 -12.77
CA ALA A 183 -2.83 -17.54 -14.02
C ALA A 183 -3.79 -17.59 -15.21
N THR A 184 -4.50 -16.49 -15.46
CA THR A 184 -5.19 -16.23 -16.72
C THR A 184 -5.49 -14.73 -16.83
N SER A 185 -4.79 -14.07 -17.78
CA SER A 185 -5.11 -12.80 -18.43
C SER A 185 -5.62 -11.61 -17.58
N ALA A 186 -4.82 -10.54 -17.59
CA ALA A 186 -5.20 -9.12 -17.48
C ALA A 186 -6.67 -8.82 -17.10
N ASN A 187 -6.90 -8.51 -15.83
CA ASN A 187 -7.64 -7.34 -15.32
C ASN A 187 -8.09 -7.60 -13.87
N LEU A 188 -7.93 -6.58 -13.02
CA LEU A 188 -8.45 -6.47 -11.65
C LEU A 188 -7.84 -7.43 -10.60
N ILE A 189 -6.63 -7.10 -10.16
CA ILE A 189 -6.12 -7.54 -8.85
C ILE A 189 -6.70 -6.59 -7.79
N LYS A 190 -7.78 -7.01 -7.10
CA LYS A 190 -8.16 -6.44 -5.81
C LYS A 190 -7.20 -6.98 -4.75
N ALA A 191 -6.23 -6.14 -4.37
CA ALA A 191 -5.35 -6.41 -3.24
C ALA A 191 -6.14 -6.22 -1.92
N ASN A 192 -6.72 -7.29 -1.39
CA ASN A 192 -7.31 -7.30 -0.06
C ASN A 192 -6.17 -7.51 0.96
N SER A 193 -5.71 -6.43 1.58
CA SER A 193 -4.73 -6.46 2.66
C SER A 193 -5.43 -6.67 4.00
N TRP A 194 -4.91 -7.63 4.78
CA TRP A 194 -5.36 -7.98 6.14
C TRP A 194 -4.28 -7.58 7.14
N TRP A 195 -4.69 -7.02 8.29
CA TRP A 195 -3.82 -6.75 9.42
C TRP A 195 -4.44 -7.31 10.71
N VAL A 196 -3.61 -7.94 11.55
CA VAL A 196 -3.96 -8.46 12.88
C VAL A 196 -3.13 -7.71 13.94
N GLN A 197 -3.84 -7.31 15.00
CA GLN A 197 -3.38 -6.88 16.35
C GLN A 197 -2.53 -5.60 16.47
N ALA A 198 -3.18 -4.50 16.89
CA ALA A 198 -3.35 -4.12 18.31
C ALA A 198 -4.26 -2.89 18.45
#